data_AF-A0A093V971-F1
#
_entry.id   AF-A0A093V971-F1
#
_cell.length_a   1.000
_cell.length_b   1.000
_cell.length_c   1.000
_cell.angle_alpha   90.00
_cell.angle_beta   90.00
_cell.angle_gamma   90.00
#
_symmetry.space_group_name_H-M   'P 1'
#
loop_
_entity.id
_entity.type
_entity.pdbx_description
1 polymer ?
#
loop_
_entity_poly.entity_id
_entity_poly.type
_entity_poly.pdbx_seq_one_letter_code
_entity_poly.pdbx_strand_id
1 'polypeptide(L)'
;MSNILRRLQGGNLEVVKFGMYILFPIGWMYYFGTNLEERFSVPGFWPTAEQSHKIPETKEDIDAELSRMRTLDAIRVKKRQQQQEEELRQRQEMLSAAHGSGEGTA
;
A
#
# COMPACT_ATOMS: atom_id res chain seq x y z
N MET A 1 53.64 31.34 8.73
CA MET A 1 52.28 31.02 9.22
C MET A 1 51.60 32.32 9.62
N SER A 2 50.36 32.56 9.20
CA SER A 2 49.69 33.86 9.44
C SER A 2 49.45 34.09 10.93
N ASN A 3 49.56 35.34 11.39
CA ASN A 3 49.36 35.74 12.79
C ASN A 3 47.96 35.39 13.34
N ILE A 4 46.99 35.18 12.45
CA ILE A 4 45.61 34.80 12.76
C ILE A 4 45.55 33.36 13.27
N LEU A 5 46.26 32.43 12.61
CA LEU A 5 46.28 31.03 13.06
C LEU A 5 46.96 30.87 14.43
N ARG A 6 47.96 31.68 14.76
CA ARG A 6 48.63 31.65 16.08
C ARG A 6 47.72 32.12 17.22
N ARG A 7 46.76 33.01 16.94
CA ARG A 7 45.77 33.49 17.92
C ARG A 7 44.61 32.52 18.15
N LEU A 8 44.40 31.60 17.21
CA LEU A 8 43.35 30.56 17.26
C LEU A 8 43.84 29.25 17.91
N GLN A 9 44.93 29.30 18.67
CA GLN A 9 45.53 28.13 19.33
C GLN A 9 45.32 28.20 20.85
N GLY A 10 45.23 27.05 21.52
CA GLY A 10 44.93 26.99 22.96
C GLY A 10 43.46 27.31 23.27
N GLY A 11 43.16 27.93 24.42
CA GLY A 11 41.78 28.19 24.87
C GLY A 11 40.92 29.00 23.88
N ASN A 12 41.53 29.84 23.05
CA ASN A 12 40.80 30.57 21.99
C ASN A 12 40.19 29.64 20.93
N LEU A 13 40.79 28.47 20.71
CA LEU A 13 40.24 27.44 19.82
C LEU A 13 38.96 26.85 20.39
N GLU A 14 38.91 26.65 21.71
CA GLU A 14 37.75 26.10 22.41
C GLU A 14 36.57 27.08 22.37
N VAL A 15 36.83 28.39 22.51
CA VAL A 15 35.81 29.44 22.36
C VAL A 15 35.22 29.47 20.94
N VAL A 16 36.06 29.31 19.91
CA VAL A 16 35.59 29.25 18.51
C VAL A 16 34.77 27.99 18.26
N LYS A 17 35.20 26.83 18.77
CA LYS A 17 34.43 25.58 18.70
C LYS A 17 33.08 25.72 19.41
N PHE A 18 33.07 26.29 20.60
CA PHE A 18 31.86 26.54 21.37
C PHE A 18 30.90 27.47 20.63
N GLY A 19 31.41 28.58 20.08
CA GLY A 19 30.63 29.49 19.24
C GLY A 19 30.03 28.79 18.02
N MET A 20 30.80 27.93 17.35
CA MET A 20 30.30 27.12 16.24
C MET A 20 29.20 26.15 16.70
N TYR A 21 29.36 25.46 17.84
CA TYR A 21 28.35 24.53 18.34
C TYR A 21 27.05 25.19 18.77
N ILE A 22 27.06 26.48 19.12
CA ILE A 22 25.84 27.25 19.39
C ILE A 22 25.25 27.82 18.10
N LEU A 23 26.07 28.44 17.26
CA LEU A 23 25.61 29.11 16.04
C LEU A 23 25.11 28.11 14.99
N PHE A 24 25.73 26.94 14.88
CA PHE A 24 25.34 25.91 13.93
C PHE A 24 23.90 25.44 14.10
N PRO A 25 23.45 24.93 15.28
CA PRO A 25 22.07 24.50 15.46
C PRO A 25 21.08 25.67 15.40
N ILE A 26 21.42 26.85 15.92
CA ILE A 26 20.54 28.02 15.86
C ILE A 26 20.34 28.49 14.42
N GLY A 27 21.42 28.58 13.64
CA GLY A 27 21.34 28.94 12.22
C GLY A 27 20.59 27.90 11.40
N TRP A 28 20.81 26.61 11.68
CA TRP A 28 20.08 25.52 11.04
C TRP A 28 18.58 25.58 11.34
N MET A 29 18.21 25.82 12.61
CA MET A 29 16.82 26.02 13.02
C MET A 29 16.23 27.30 12.43
N TYR A 30 16.98 28.38 12.28
CA TYR A 30 16.48 29.60 11.64
C TYR A 30 16.22 29.41 10.15
N TYR A 31 17.09 28.68 9.45
CA TYR A 31 16.96 28.46 8.01
C TYR A 31 15.91 27.39 7.67
N PHE A 32 15.86 26.28 8.41
CA PHE A 32 14.93 25.18 8.15
C PHE A 32 13.69 25.17 9.05
N GLY A 33 13.74 25.73 10.26
CA GLY A 33 12.72 25.52 11.30
C GLY A 33 11.35 26.12 11.02
N THR A 34 11.21 27.06 10.09
CA THR A 34 9.93 27.71 9.76
C THR A 34 9.35 27.31 8.41
N ASN A 35 10.10 26.54 7.60
CA ASN A 35 9.74 26.24 6.20
C ASN A 35 9.96 24.75 5.86
N LEU A 36 9.88 23.85 6.86
CA LEU A 36 9.99 22.41 6.64
C LEU A 36 8.86 21.87 5.75
N GLU A 37 7.63 22.32 6.00
CA GLU A 37 6.44 21.86 5.28
C GLU A 37 6.56 22.11 3.76
N GLU A 38 6.94 23.32 3.36
CA GLU A 38 7.08 23.68 1.94
C GLU A 38 8.29 23.01 1.26
N ARG A 39 9.39 22.81 2.00
CA ARG A 39 10.63 22.21 1.44
C ARG A 39 10.60 20.68 1.37
N PHE A 40 9.85 20.03 2.25
CA PHE A 40 9.84 18.57 2.37
C PHE A 40 8.47 17.94 2.07
N SER A 41 7.42 18.72 1.79
CA SER A 41 6.17 18.15 1.30
C SER A 41 6.34 17.64 -0.13
N VAL A 42 5.83 16.43 -0.37
CA VAL A 42 5.78 15.86 -1.71
C VAL A 42 4.43 16.24 -2.32
N PRO A 43 4.41 17.01 -3.44
CA PRO A 43 3.17 17.35 -4.11
C PRO A 43 2.49 16.07 -4.60
N GLY A 44 1.21 15.91 -4.26
CA GLY A 44 0.45 14.71 -4.62
C GLY A 44 0.80 13.46 -3.81
N PHE A 45 1.39 13.61 -2.62
CA PHE A 45 1.65 12.47 -1.71
C PHE A 45 0.38 11.64 -1.43
N TRP A 46 -0.76 12.32 -1.27
CA TRP A 46 -2.05 11.68 -1.05
C TRP A 46 -2.80 11.50 -2.38
N PRO A 47 -3.45 10.34 -2.59
CA PRO A 47 -4.35 10.14 -3.72
C PRO A 47 -5.42 11.24 -3.74
N THR A 48 -5.69 11.77 -4.92
CA THR A 48 -6.75 12.78 -5.08
C THR A 48 -8.13 12.19 -4.80
N ALA A 49 -9.11 13.03 -4.44
CA ALA A 49 -10.47 12.57 -4.18
C ALA A 49 -11.13 11.86 -5.38
N GLU A 50 -10.66 12.12 -6.59
CA GLU A 50 -11.08 11.41 -7.82
C GLU A 50 -10.50 10.00 -7.92
N GLN A 51 -9.32 9.77 -7.36
CA GLN A 51 -8.66 8.46 -7.28
C GLN A 51 -9.13 7.64 -6.08
N SER A 52 -9.81 8.28 -5.13
CA SER A 52 -10.43 7.59 -4.00
C SER A 52 -11.72 6.90 -4.43
N HIS A 53 -11.98 5.73 -3.86
CA HIS A 53 -13.25 5.04 -4.06
C HIS A 53 -14.38 5.91 -3.50
N LYS A 54 -15.21 6.46 -4.40
CA LYS A 54 -16.42 7.19 -4.01
C LYS A 54 -17.45 6.18 -3.52
N ILE A 55 -17.81 6.30 -2.25
CA ILE A 55 -18.94 5.56 -1.69
C ILE A 55 -20.20 6.13 -2.36
N PRO A 56 -21.16 5.30 -2.82
CA PRO A 56 -22.41 5.80 -3.39
C PRO A 56 -23.17 6.60 -2.31
N GLU A 57 -23.34 7.90 -2.54
CA GLU A 57 -23.97 8.83 -1.59
C GLU A 57 -25.47 8.97 -1.83
N THR A 58 -25.93 8.72 -3.06
CA THR A 58 -27.35 8.81 -3.44
C THR A 58 -28.05 7.46 -3.34
N LYS A 59 -29.36 7.47 -3.11
CA LYS A 59 -30.15 6.24 -2.99
C LYS A 59 -30.16 5.45 -4.29
N GLU A 60 -30.22 6.15 -5.42
CA GLU A 60 -30.21 5.58 -6.76
C GLU A 60 -28.87 4.86 -7.04
N ASP A 61 -27.75 5.46 -6.65
CA ASP A 61 -26.42 4.83 -6.79
C ASP A 61 -26.29 3.58 -5.92
N ILE A 62 -26.84 3.62 -4.70
CA ILE A 62 -26.86 2.48 -3.77
C ILE A 62 -27.67 1.32 -4.37
N ASP A 63 -28.86 1.60 -4.90
CA ASP A 63 -29.73 0.58 -5.50
C ASP A 63 -29.08 -0.04 -6.75
N ALA A 64 -28.41 0.79 -7.58
CA ALA A 64 -27.65 0.33 -8.73
C ALA A 64 -26.49 -0.59 -8.34
N GLU A 65 -25.67 -0.19 -7.37
CA GLU A 65 -24.54 -0.98 -6.89
C GLU A 65 -25.01 -2.28 -6.19
N LEU A 66 -26.12 -2.22 -5.44
CA LEU A 66 -26.72 -3.39 -4.82
C LEU A 66 -27.25 -4.39 -5.86
N SER A 67 -27.84 -3.90 -6.95
CA SER A 67 -28.28 -4.75 -8.06
C SER A 67 -27.08 -5.43 -8.76
N ARG A 68 -25.98 -4.69 -8.94
CA ARG A 68 -24.71 -5.23 -9.48
C ARG A 68 -24.13 -6.31 -8.57
N MET A 69 -24.13 -6.10 -7.25
CA MET A 69 -23.65 -7.10 -6.29
C MET A 69 -24.52 -8.37 -6.33
N ARG A 70 -25.85 -8.23 -6.31
CA ARG A 70 -26.79 -9.37 -6.35
C ARG A 70 -26.64 -10.21 -7.63
N THR A 71 -26.46 -9.56 -8.78
CA THR A 71 -26.27 -10.26 -10.06
C THR A 71 -24.95 -11.03 -10.09
N LEU A 72 -23.85 -10.44 -9.61
CA LEU A 72 -22.57 -11.14 -9.49
C LEU A 72 -22.63 -12.35 -8.56
N ASP A 73 -23.32 -12.22 -7.43
CA ASP A 73 -23.48 -13.33 -6.50
C ASP A 73 -24.31 -14.46 -7.08
N ALA A 74 -25.40 -14.13 -7.80
CA ALA A 74 -26.19 -15.13 -8.51
C ALA A 74 -25.36 -15.89 -9.56
N ILE A 75 -24.51 -15.18 -10.32
CA ILE A 75 -23.60 -15.80 -11.30
C ILE A 75 -22.59 -16.72 -10.60
N ARG A 76 -21.99 -16.26 -9.49
CA ARG A 76 -21.02 -17.07 -8.71
C ARG A 76 -21.67 -18.33 -8.16
N VAL A 77 -22.89 -18.25 -7.63
CA VAL A 77 -23.64 -19.40 -7.11
C VAL A 77 -23.91 -20.40 -8.24
N LYS A 78 -24.43 -19.93 -9.38
CA LYS A 78 -24.70 -20.81 -10.54
C LYS A 78 -23.42 -21.50 -11.04
N LYS A 79 -22.31 -20.76 -11.14
CA LYS A 79 -21.03 -21.33 -11.55
C LYS A 79 -20.55 -22.43 -10.59
N ARG A 80 -20.68 -22.21 -9.27
CA ARG A 80 -20.34 -23.23 -8.28
C ARG A 80 -21.24 -24.48 -8.39
N GLN A 81 -22.53 -24.29 -8.65
CA GLN A 81 -23.46 -25.41 -8.83
C GLN A 81 -23.09 -26.23 -10.08
N GLN A 82 -22.85 -25.58 -11.21
CA GLN A 82 -22.43 -26.25 -12.45
C GLN A 82 -21.14 -27.05 -12.26
N GLN A 83 -20.13 -26.45 -11.60
CA GLN A 83 -18.87 -27.14 -11.30
C GLN A 83 -19.09 -28.38 -10.43
N GLN A 84 -19.93 -28.29 -9.40
CA GLN A 84 -20.26 -29.45 -8.56
C GLN A 84 -21.00 -30.55 -9.33
N GLU A 85 -21.94 -30.19 -10.21
CA GLU A 85 -22.65 -31.15 -11.04
C GLU A 85 -21.72 -31.86 -12.03
N GLU A 86 -20.80 -31.12 -12.65
CA GLU A 86 -19.77 -31.68 -13.54
C GLU A 86 -18.82 -32.63 -12.79
N GLU A 87 -18.33 -32.23 -11.61
CA GLU A 87 -17.49 -33.08 -10.76
C GLU A 87 -18.20 -34.37 -10.33
N LEU A 88 -19.49 -34.28 -9.97
CA LEU A 88 -20.29 -35.46 -9.62
C LEU A 88 -20.50 -36.39 -10.81
N ARG A 89 -20.77 -35.85 -12.01
CA ARG A 89 -20.88 -36.65 -13.25
C ARG A 89 -19.57 -37.35 -13.59
N GLN A 90 -18.45 -36.62 -13.59
CA GLN A 90 -17.12 -37.19 -13.83
C GLN A 90 -16.80 -38.28 -12.81
N ARG A 91 -17.15 -38.09 -11.54
CA ARG A 91 -16.92 -39.10 -10.50
C ARG A 91 -17.79 -40.34 -10.68
N GLN A 92 -19.05 -40.20 -11.10
CA GLN A 92 -19.91 -41.34 -11.43
C GLN A 92 -19.38 -42.11 -12.65
N GLU A 93 -18.95 -41.40 -13.71
CA GLU A 93 -18.36 -42.02 -14.89
C GLU A 93 -17.09 -42.81 -14.54
N MET A 94 -16.17 -42.24 -13.74
CA MET A 94 -14.98 -42.95 -13.26
C MET A 94 -15.29 -44.19 -12.42
N LEU A 95 -16.30 -44.12 -11.54
CA LEU A 95 -16.72 -45.27 -10.72
C LEU A 95 -17.33 -46.38 -11.58
N SER A 96 -18.13 -46.04 -12.58
CA SER A 96 -18.72 -47.02 -13.51
C SER A 96 -17.67 -47.69 -14.41
N ALA A 97 -16.68 -46.92 -14.90
CA ALA A 97 -15.56 -47.46 -15.68
C ALA A 97 -14.67 -48.40 -14.85
N ALA A 98 -14.41 -48.06 -13.58
CA ALA A 98 -13.65 -48.92 -12.66
C ALA A 98 -14.38 -50.25 -12.36
N HIS A 99 -15.71 -50.22 -12.24
CA HIS A 99 -16.52 -51.43 -12.02
C HIS A 99 -16.54 -52.34 -13.26
N GLY A 100 -16.57 -51.78 -14.47
CA GLY A 100 -16.53 -52.55 -15.73
C GLY A 100 -15.16 -53.18 -16.06
N SER A 101 -14.06 -52.65 -15.52
CA SER A 101 -12.70 -53.21 -15.74
C SER A 101 -12.33 -54.38 -14.80
N GLY A 102 -13.12 -54.64 -13.75
CA GLY A 102 -12.82 -55.64 -12.72
C GLY A 102 -13.36 -57.06 -13.00
N GLU A 103 -14.26 -57.23 -13.97
CA GLU A 103 -14.91 -58.52 -14.26
C GLU A 103 -14.26 -59.30 -15.43
N GLY A 104 -13.15 -58.80 -16.01
CA GLY A 104 -12.56 -59.33 -17.24
C GLY A 104 -11.27 -60.14 -17.11
N THR A 105 -10.78 -60.48 -15.92
CA THR A 105 -9.56 -61.28 -15.74
C THR A 105 -9.75 -62.39 -14.71
N ALA A 106 -10.33 -63.51 -15.14
CA ALA A 106 -10.26 -64.80 -14.47
C ALA A 106 -10.21 -65.91 -15.52
#